data_AF-A0A846X082-F1
#
_entry.id   AF-A0A846X082-F1
#
_cell.length_a   1.000
_cell.length_b   1.000
_cell.length_c   1.000
_cell.angle_alpha   90.00
_cell.angle_beta   90.00
_cell.angle_gamma   90.00
#
_symmetry.space_group_name_H-M   'P 1'
#
loop_
_entity.id
_entity.type
_entity.pdbx_description
1 polymer ?
#
loop_
_entity_poly.entity_id
_entity_poly.type
_entity_poly.pdbx_seq_one_letter_code
_entity_poly.pdbx_strand_id
1 'polypeptide(L)'
;MSSHGDASVRPPEQGRLPAGRVGFLIGSTAPELDARAAAGRPYGRLSPAALQIGIDGSVHLAAAPSAVDADAHAAPEVLGGAEPTARSEVFSLASTSYTLLTGHPPNPYGFATVRRARPDLDPRVDGVLAQATARGPEFRFPTVTAFAEALEAALGVPAEPIRAAETGAAPAPDAAPTGPSALAEPVDPSPAAGPRPTNPPAQRAGSRFEVSEAALTIALLFLVILIGAGCLSLFLIV
;
A
#
# COMPACT_ATOMS: atom_id res chain seq x y z
N MET A 1 32.12 10.57 4.35
CA MET A 1 30.85 10.31 5.05
C MET A 1 30.10 9.28 4.23
N SER A 2 30.12 8.03 4.69
CA SER A 2 29.76 6.86 3.91
C SER A 2 28.24 6.74 3.77
N SER A 3 27.75 6.82 2.53
CA SER A 3 26.41 6.45 2.12
C SER A 3 26.27 4.92 2.23
N HIS A 4 25.76 4.41 3.35
CA HIS A 4 25.23 3.05 3.40
C HIS A 4 23.89 3.07 2.68
N GLY A 5 23.89 2.62 1.43
CA GLY A 5 22.68 2.34 0.69
C GLY A 5 21.89 1.27 1.44
N ASP A 6 20.70 1.65 1.90
CA ASP A 6 19.70 0.78 2.49
C ASP A 6 19.24 -0.20 1.39
N ALA A 7 19.90 -1.35 1.31
CA ALA A 7 19.59 -2.41 0.35
C ALA A 7 18.34 -3.18 0.82
N SER A 8 17.26 -2.44 1.01
CA SER A 8 15.97 -2.97 1.39
C SER A 8 15.16 -3.20 0.14
N VAL A 9 14.76 -4.45 -0.09
CA VAL A 9 14.00 -4.81 -1.27
C VAL A 9 12.51 -4.73 -0.95
N ARG A 10 11.77 -4.03 -1.80
CA ARG A 10 10.30 -4.00 -1.71
C ARG A 10 9.75 -5.39 -2.04
N PRO A 11 8.70 -5.84 -1.33
CA PRO A 11 7.87 -6.93 -1.83
C PRO A 11 7.44 -6.64 -3.28
N PRO A 12 7.33 -7.66 -4.15
CA PRO A 12 7.00 -7.45 -5.56
C PRO A 12 5.72 -6.62 -5.71
N GLU A 13 5.85 -5.45 -6.36
CA GLU A 13 4.79 -4.44 -6.53
C GLU A 13 3.62 -4.91 -7.42
N GLN A 14 3.66 -6.11 -7.99
CA GLN A 14 2.58 -6.71 -8.76
C GLN A 14 2.53 -8.21 -8.54
N GLY A 15 1.84 -8.63 -7.50
CA GLY A 15 1.59 -10.04 -7.25
C GLY A 15 0.91 -10.25 -5.91
N ARG A 16 -0.12 -11.09 -5.94
CA ARG A 16 -0.68 -11.62 -4.71
C ARG A 16 0.37 -12.46 -3.98
N LEU A 17 0.59 -12.21 -2.69
CA LEU A 17 1.52 -13.00 -1.89
C LEU A 17 0.89 -14.31 -1.37
N PRO A 18 1.70 -15.37 -1.20
CA PRO A 18 1.33 -16.54 -0.40
C PRO A 18 0.86 -16.13 0.99
N ALA A 19 -0.13 -16.87 1.52
CA ALA A 19 -0.74 -16.56 2.81
C ALA A 19 0.29 -16.61 3.95
N GLY A 20 1.18 -17.61 3.95
CA GLY A 20 2.25 -17.73 4.94
C GLY A 20 3.21 -16.54 4.93
N ARG A 21 3.50 -15.95 3.76
CA ARG A 21 4.34 -14.74 3.65
C ARG A 21 3.64 -13.49 4.18
N VAL A 22 2.34 -13.36 3.94
CA VAL A 22 1.56 -12.26 4.53
C VAL A 22 1.58 -12.38 6.04
N GLY A 23 1.33 -13.58 6.58
CA GLY A 23 1.46 -13.86 8.01
C GLY A 23 2.83 -13.46 8.56
N PHE A 24 3.91 -13.91 7.92
CA PHE A 24 5.27 -13.56 8.32
C PHE A 24 5.53 -12.04 8.35
N LEU A 25 5.12 -11.30 7.32
CA LEU A 25 5.30 -9.85 7.24
C LEU A 25 4.56 -9.09 8.36
N ILE A 26 3.30 -9.45 8.61
CA ILE A 26 2.50 -8.77 9.63
C ILE A 26 2.94 -9.15 11.05
N GLY A 27 3.22 -10.43 11.30
CA GLY A 27 3.68 -10.90 12.60
C GLY A 27 5.03 -10.29 12.98
N SER A 28 5.92 -10.11 12.00
CA SER A 28 7.25 -9.54 12.23
C SER A 28 7.22 -8.04 12.54
N THR A 29 6.25 -7.29 12.00
CA THR A 29 6.16 -5.82 12.19
C THR A 29 5.24 -5.40 13.32
N ALA A 30 4.29 -6.24 13.73
CA ALA A 30 3.29 -5.90 14.74
C ALA A 30 3.88 -5.43 16.09
N PRO A 31 4.93 -6.08 16.67
CA PRO A 31 5.51 -5.61 17.93
C PRO A 31 6.14 -4.22 17.82
N GLU A 32 6.77 -3.92 16.67
CA GLU A 32 7.41 -2.63 16.41
C GLU A 32 6.36 -1.51 16.27
N LEU A 33 5.21 -1.81 15.66
CA LEU A 33 4.08 -0.90 15.53
C LEU A 33 3.42 -0.61 16.88
N ASP A 34 3.17 -1.65 17.68
CA ASP A 34 2.63 -1.46 19.04
C ASP A 34 3.58 -0.62 19.91
N ALA A 35 4.89 -0.85 19.82
CA ALA A 35 5.89 -0.06 20.54
C ALA A 35 5.92 1.41 20.08
N ARG A 36 5.73 1.67 18.78
CA ARG A 36 5.60 3.03 18.24
C ARG A 36 4.34 3.72 18.75
N ALA A 37 3.20 3.06 18.69
CA ALA A 37 1.94 3.60 19.19
C ALA A 37 2.00 3.93 20.69
N ALA A 38 2.54 3.01 21.50
CA ALA A 38 2.69 3.20 22.95
C ALA A 38 3.62 4.39 23.29
N ALA A 39 4.60 4.67 22.43
CA ALA A 39 5.48 5.82 22.55
C ALA A 39 4.88 7.13 21.98
N GLY A 40 3.61 7.14 21.57
CA GLY A 40 2.93 8.31 20.99
C GLY A 40 3.45 8.70 19.61
N ARG A 41 4.09 7.77 18.89
CA ARG A 41 4.69 7.99 17.56
C ARG A 41 4.26 6.90 16.56
N PRO A 42 2.95 6.67 16.37
CA PRO A 42 2.47 5.68 15.42
C PRO A 42 3.00 5.98 14.02
N TYR A 43 3.21 4.93 13.23
CA TYR A 43 3.64 5.02 11.84
C TYR A 43 2.60 5.74 10.96
N GLY A 44 1.32 5.49 11.27
CA GLY A 44 0.18 6.24 10.74
C GLY A 44 -0.40 5.71 9.43
N ARG A 45 0.43 5.54 8.39
CA ARG A 45 -0.05 5.09 7.06
C ARG A 45 0.77 3.92 6.53
N LEU A 46 0.33 2.70 6.88
CA LEU A 46 0.95 1.48 6.38
C LEU A 46 0.44 1.15 4.98
N SER A 47 1.38 0.85 4.08
CA SER A 47 1.12 0.34 2.74
C SER A 47 2.07 -0.83 2.46
N PRO A 48 1.88 -1.62 1.40
CA PRO A 48 2.84 -2.67 1.03
C PRO A 48 4.28 -2.16 0.93
N ALA A 49 4.49 -0.94 0.43
CA ALA A 49 5.81 -0.33 0.30
C ALA A 49 6.45 0.08 1.65
N ALA A 50 5.67 0.19 2.72
CA ALA A 50 6.18 0.45 4.07
C ALA A 50 6.85 -0.81 4.67
N LEU A 51 6.49 -2.01 4.21
CA LEU A 51 7.06 -3.27 4.68
C LEU A 51 8.29 -3.61 3.82
N GLN A 52 9.48 -3.48 4.39
CA GLN A 52 10.75 -3.72 3.71
C GLN A 52 11.36 -5.03 4.14
N ILE A 53 12.00 -5.72 3.21
CA ILE A 53 12.70 -6.99 3.48
C ILE A 53 14.19 -6.74 3.30
N GLY A 54 14.94 -6.95 4.39
CA GLY A 54 16.39 -6.89 4.40
C GLY A 54 17.00 -8.08 3.66
N ILE A 55 18.27 -7.94 3.27
CA ILE A 55 19.05 -9.01 2.62
C ILE A 55 19.23 -10.28 3.46
N ASP A 56 18.93 -10.23 4.76
CA ASP A 56 18.96 -11.35 5.69
C ASP A 56 17.56 -11.97 5.89
N GLY A 57 16.53 -11.46 5.18
CA GLY A 57 15.14 -11.87 5.32
C GLY A 57 14.41 -11.22 6.50
N SER A 58 15.05 -10.32 7.24
CA SER A 58 14.40 -9.56 8.31
C SER A 58 13.42 -8.53 7.72
N VAL A 59 12.30 -8.32 8.42
CA VAL A 59 11.26 -7.37 8.00
C VAL A 59 11.42 -6.10 8.82
N HIS A 60 11.49 -4.95 8.13
CA HIS A 60 11.60 -3.63 8.75
C HIS A 60 10.55 -2.70 8.18
N LEU A 61 10.23 -1.66 8.94
CA LEU A 61 9.41 -0.56 8.44
C LEU A 61 10.28 0.47 7.74
N ALA A 62 9.85 0.90 6.55
CA ALA A 62 10.46 2.01 5.83
C ALA A 62 10.54 3.25 6.73
N ALA A 63 11.60 4.05 6.63
CA ALA A 63 11.83 5.19 7.52
C ALA A 63 10.66 6.18 7.60
N ALA A 64 9.89 6.33 6.52
CA ALA A 64 8.68 7.14 6.48
C ALA A 64 7.65 6.54 5.49
N PRO A 65 6.34 6.81 5.69
CA PRO A 65 5.31 6.36 4.76
C PRO A 65 5.48 6.99 3.37
N SER A 66 5.27 6.19 2.32
CA SER A 66 5.28 6.67 0.94
C SER A 66 4.01 7.45 0.62
N ALA A 67 4.15 8.69 0.14
CA ALA A 67 3.01 9.55 -0.18
C ALA A 67 2.12 9.04 -1.34
N VAL A 68 2.61 8.13 -2.19
CA VAL A 68 1.91 7.73 -3.42
C VAL A 68 0.75 6.76 -3.14
N ASP A 69 0.90 5.86 -2.17
CA ASP A 69 -0.06 4.77 -1.92
C ASP A 69 -0.61 4.73 -0.49
N ALA A 70 -0.08 5.55 0.41
CA ALA A 70 -0.43 5.58 1.82
C ALA A 70 -1.91 5.94 2.09
N ASP A 71 -2.53 6.74 1.22
CA ASP A 71 -3.93 7.18 1.39
C ASP A 71 -4.93 6.05 1.14
N ALA A 72 -4.63 5.13 0.22
CA ALA A 72 -5.50 3.98 -0.09
C ALA A 72 -5.66 3.02 1.11
N HIS A 73 -4.72 3.08 2.06
CA HIS A 73 -4.69 2.22 3.23
C HIS A 73 -4.94 2.97 4.54
N ALA A 74 -4.99 4.30 4.52
CA ALA A 74 -5.17 5.08 5.73
C ALA A 74 -6.55 4.89 6.35
N ALA A 75 -6.60 4.93 7.68
CA ALA A 75 -7.84 4.86 8.41
C ALA A 75 -8.74 6.08 8.10
N PRO A 76 -10.08 5.93 8.12
CA PRO A 76 -10.99 7.03 7.79
C PRO A 76 -10.77 8.29 8.64
N GLU A 77 -10.47 8.12 9.93
CA GLU A 77 -10.15 9.24 10.82
C GLU A 77 -8.83 9.93 10.47
N VAL A 78 -7.82 9.19 10.00
CA VAL A 78 -6.52 9.73 9.56
C VAL A 78 -6.68 10.47 8.23
N LEU A 79 -7.50 9.96 7.31
CA LEU A 79 -7.91 10.68 6.10
C LEU A 79 -8.70 11.95 6.44
N GLY A 80 -9.46 11.92 7.52
CA GLY A 80 -10.16 13.08 8.08
C GLY A 80 -9.26 14.08 8.81
N GLY A 81 -7.94 13.83 8.89
CA GLY A 81 -6.97 14.73 9.51
C GLY A 81 -6.77 14.53 11.01
N ALA A 82 -7.33 13.47 11.61
CA ALA A 82 -7.01 13.11 12.99
C ALA A 82 -5.58 12.55 13.07
N GLU A 83 -4.93 12.78 14.22
CA GLU A 83 -3.65 12.14 14.52
C GLU A 83 -3.83 10.61 14.55
N PRO A 84 -2.93 9.84 13.92
CA PRO A 84 -3.01 8.40 13.97
C PRO A 84 -2.91 7.85 15.39
N THR A 85 -3.52 6.70 15.61
CA THR A 85 -3.48 5.95 16.88
C THR A 85 -3.13 4.48 16.62
N ALA A 86 -2.93 3.68 17.68
CA ALA A 86 -2.80 2.23 17.56
C ALA A 86 -3.96 1.61 16.75
N ARG A 87 -5.18 2.10 16.94
CA ARG A 87 -6.37 1.62 16.21
C ARG A 87 -6.37 2.04 14.74
N SER A 88 -5.74 3.16 14.42
CA SER A 88 -5.53 3.59 13.03
C SER A 88 -4.47 2.74 12.35
N GLU A 89 -3.42 2.34 13.08
CA GLU A 89 -2.41 1.39 12.56
C GLU A 89 -3.01 0.01 12.28
N VAL A 90 -3.87 -0.52 13.17
CA VAL A 90 -4.63 -1.76 12.93
C VAL A 90 -5.41 -1.69 11.61
N PHE A 91 -6.13 -0.59 11.36
CA PHE A 91 -6.85 -0.43 10.11
C PHE A 91 -5.90 -0.45 8.91
N SER A 92 -4.82 0.33 8.97
CA SER A 92 -3.90 0.46 7.83
C SER A 92 -3.11 -0.82 7.54
N LEU A 93 -2.72 -1.58 8.58
CA LEU A 93 -2.10 -2.88 8.40
C LEU A 93 -3.12 -3.89 7.84
N ALA A 94 -4.38 -3.87 8.28
CA ALA A 94 -5.41 -4.73 7.70
C ALA A 94 -5.69 -4.41 6.23
N SER A 95 -5.73 -3.13 5.86
CA SER A 95 -5.84 -2.69 4.46
C SER A 95 -4.64 -3.13 3.62
N THR A 96 -3.44 -3.05 4.19
CA THR A 96 -2.21 -3.56 3.58
C THR A 96 -2.26 -5.07 3.40
N SER A 97 -2.64 -5.83 4.43
CA SER A 97 -2.80 -7.29 4.37
C SER A 97 -3.80 -7.72 3.30
N TYR A 98 -4.96 -7.05 3.22
CA TYR A 98 -5.93 -7.28 2.15
C TYR A 98 -5.28 -7.13 0.76
N THR A 99 -4.49 -6.08 0.59
CA THR A 99 -3.81 -5.79 -0.68
C THR A 99 -2.78 -6.84 -1.02
N LEU A 100 -1.97 -7.27 -0.05
CA LEU A 100 -0.99 -8.35 -0.22
C LEU A 100 -1.69 -9.69 -0.54
N LEU A 101 -2.83 -9.99 0.12
CA LEU A 101 -3.58 -11.22 -0.07
C LEU A 101 -4.39 -11.27 -1.36
N THR A 102 -4.76 -10.14 -1.93
CA THR A 102 -5.63 -10.09 -3.13
C THR A 102 -4.90 -9.58 -4.38
N GLY A 103 -3.78 -8.89 -4.20
CA GLY A 103 -3.04 -8.16 -5.23
C GLY A 103 -3.66 -6.80 -5.60
N HIS A 104 -4.71 -6.35 -4.90
CA HIS A 104 -5.43 -5.13 -5.25
C HIS A 104 -5.81 -4.36 -3.97
N PRO A 105 -5.70 -3.02 -3.96
CA PRO A 105 -6.14 -2.23 -2.80
C PRO A 105 -7.67 -2.32 -2.61
N PRO A 106 -8.18 -2.02 -1.41
CA PRO A 106 -9.62 -1.85 -1.22
C PRO A 106 -10.14 -0.70 -2.10
N ASN A 107 -11.42 -0.77 -2.43
CA ASN A 107 -12.06 0.30 -3.18
C ASN A 107 -12.59 1.38 -2.22
N PRO A 108 -12.96 2.59 -2.71
CA PRO A 108 -13.48 3.66 -1.85
C PRO A 108 -14.78 3.32 -1.09
N TYR A 109 -15.51 2.31 -1.54
CA TYR A 109 -16.76 1.85 -0.93
C TYR A 109 -16.56 0.72 0.09
N GLY A 110 -15.33 0.21 0.25
CA GLY A 110 -14.95 -0.76 1.26
C GLY A 110 -14.19 -1.98 0.74
N PHE A 111 -14.20 -3.04 1.55
CA PHE A 111 -13.49 -4.29 1.33
C PHE A 111 -14.41 -5.30 0.65
N ALA A 112 -14.00 -5.81 -0.51
CA ALA A 112 -14.61 -7.02 -1.06
C ALA A 112 -14.13 -8.23 -0.26
N THR A 113 -14.82 -9.37 -0.38
CA THR A 113 -14.30 -10.62 0.20
C THR A 113 -12.94 -10.97 -0.42
N VAL A 114 -11.96 -11.32 0.42
CA VAL A 114 -10.66 -11.81 -0.06
C VAL A 114 -10.83 -13.07 -0.90
N ARG A 115 -11.88 -13.85 -0.65
CA ARG A 115 -12.14 -15.12 -1.35
C ARG A 115 -12.52 -14.96 -2.81
N ARG A 116 -12.92 -13.76 -3.25
CA ARG A 116 -13.08 -13.46 -4.68
C ARG A 116 -11.75 -13.58 -5.43
N ALA A 117 -10.69 -13.12 -4.79
CA ALA A 117 -9.33 -13.26 -5.29
C ALA A 117 -8.79 -14.66 -4.90
N ARG A 118 -8.98 -15.08 -3.66
CA ARG A 118 -8.40 -16.27 -3.02
C ARG A 118 -9.44 -17.27 -2.51
N PRO A 119 -10.08 -18.06 -3.39
CA PRO A 119 -11.10 -19.04 -2.98
C PRO A 119 -10.58 -20.10 -1.99
N ASP A 120 -9.25 -20.31 -1.99
CA ASP A 120 -8.49 -21.23 -1.12
C ASP A 120 -8.42 -20.82 0.35
N LEU A 121 -8.65 -19.53 0.68
CA LEU A 121 -8.58 -19.05 2.06
C LEU A 121 -9.86 -19.35 2.84
N ASP A 122 -9.70 -19.59 4.15
CA ASP A 122 -10.80 -19.79 5.09
C ASP A 122 -11.67 -18.53 5.19
N PRO A 123 -13.02 -18.64 5.22
CA PRO A 123 -13.92 -17.50 5.40
C PRO A 123 -13.65 -16.64 6.65
N ARG A 124 -13.00 -17.18 7.67
CA ARG A 124 -12.58 -16.42 8.86
C ARG A 124 -11.68 -15.24 8.53
N VAL A 125 -10.90 -15.30 7.45
CA VAL A 125 -10.03 -14.19 7.02
C VAL A 125 -10.86 -12.93 6.74
N ASP A 126 -12.02 -13.07 6.10
CA ASP A 126 -12.92 -11.94 5.86
C ASP A 126 -13.44 -11.35 7.18
N GLY A 127 -13.77 -12.19 8.17
CA GLY A 127 -14.23 -11.75 9.48
C GLY A 127 -13.18 -10.95 10.26
N VAL A 128 -11.93 -11.40 10.27
CA VAL A 128 -10.81 -10.71 10.92
C VAL A 128 -10.55 -9.36 10.24
N LEU A 129 -10.49 -9.34 8.91
CA LEU A 129 -10.30 -8.09 8.16
C LEU A 129 -11.46 -7.12 8.35
N ALA A 130 -12.71 -7.61 8.39
CA ALA A 130 -13.88 -6.77 8.64
C ALA A 130 -13.84 -6.10 10.03
N GLN A 131 -13.43 -6.83 11.08
CA GLN A 131 -13.27 -6.25 12.41
C GLN A 131 -12.14 -5.20 12.44
N ALA A 132 -10.97 -5.54 11.88
CA ALA A 132 -9.81 -4.65 11.87
C ALA A 132 -10.07 -3.35 11.06
N THR A 133 -10.95 -3.42 10.06
CA THR A 133 -11.31 -2.30 9.17
C THR A 133 -12.64 -1.64 9.54
N ALA A 134 -13.17 -1.91 10.74
CA ALA A 134 -14.39 -1.28 11.22
C ALA A 134 -14.28 0.26 11.21
N ARG A 135 -15.38 0.93 10.84
CA ARG A 135 -15.41 2.40 10.73
C ARG A 135 -15.07 3.08 12.06
N GLY A 136 -15.65 2.62 13.17
CA GLY A 136 -15.32 3.08 14.53
C GLY A 136 -14.03 2.42 15.04
N PRO A 137 -12.99 3.18 15.43
CA PRO A 137 -11.73 2.65 15.96
C PRO A 137 -11.89 1.70 17.15
N GLU A 138 -12.91 1.93 17.97
CA GLU A 138 -13.27 1.15 19.16
C GLU A 138 -13.67 -0.30 18.86
N PHE A 139 -14.22 -0.55 17.67
CA PHE A 139 -14.64 -1.89 17.23
C PHE A 139 -13.50 -2.73 16.64
N ARG A 140 -12.31 -2.13 16.45
CA ARG A 140 -11.13 -2.80 15.90
C ARG A 140 -10.44 -3.68 16.95
N PHE A 141 -9.27 -4.23 16.62
CA PHE A 141 -8.40 -4.88 17.60
C PHE A 141 -7.71 -3.84 18.50
N PRO A 142 -7.47 -4.12 19.79
CA PRO A 142 -6.80 -3.22 20.72
C PRO A 142 -5.37 -2.88 20.35
N THR A 143 -4.67 -3.82 19.74
CA THR A 143 -3.27 -3.71 19.36
C THR A 143 -3.07 -4.30 17.96
N VAL A 144 -1.98 -3.91 17.32
CA VAL A 144 -1.56 -4.46 16.04
C VAL A 144 -1.19 -5.94 16.19
N THR A 145 -0.56 -6.32 17.31
CA THR A 145 -0.25 -7.72 17.62
C THR A 145 -1.52 -8.58 17.71
N ALA A 146 -2.57 -8.10 18.40
CA ALA A 146 -3.82 -8.85 18.50
C ALA A 146 -4.49 -9.06 17.13
N PHE A 147 -4.38 -8.08 16.23
CA PHE A 147 -4.82 -8.24 14.85
C PHE A 147 -3.96 -9.26 14.08
N ALA A 148 -2.63 -9.18 14.19
CA ALA A 148 -1.71 -10.08 13.50
C ALA A 148 -1.93 -11.55 13.91
N GLU A 149 -2.05 -11.82 15.22
CA GLU A 149 -2.34 -13.16 15.76
C GLU A 149 -3.68 -13.70 15.24
N ALA A 150 -4.73 -12.86 15.24
CA ALA A 150 -6.03 -13.25 14.73
C ALA A 150 -6.00 -13.57 13.22
N LEU A 151 -5.25 -12.79 12.45
CA LEU A 151 -5.12 -13.01 11.01
C LEU A 151 -4.28 -14.24 10.70
N GLU A 152 -3.16 -14.47 11.38
CA GLU A 152 -2.35 -15.69 11.25
C GLU A 152 -3.15 -16.95 11.57
N ALA A 153 -3.91 -16.93 12.67
CA ALA A 153 -4.80 -18.03 13.03
C ALA A 153 -5.87 -18.29 11.95
N ALA A 154 -6.43 -17.24 11.35
CA ALA A 154 -7.42 -17.36 10.27
C ALA A 154 -6.81 -17.82 8.94
N LEU A 155 -5.56 -17.46 8.64
CA LEU A 155 -4.85 -17.92 7.44
C LEU A 155 -4.58 -19.43 7.49
N GLY A 156 -4.45 -20.01 8.69
CA GLY A 156 -4.38 -21.46 8.89
C GLY A 156 -3.16 -22.14 8.25
N VAL A 157 -2.15 -21.35 7.86
CA VAL A 157 -0.89 -21.81 7.29
C VAL A 157 0.27 -21.26 8.12
N PRO A 158 1.37 -22.01 8.27
CA PRO A 158 2.54 -21.49 8.97
C PRO A 158 3.08 -20.22 8.32
N ALA A 159 3.58 -19.29 9.14
CA ALA A 159 4.32 -18.14 8.65
C ALA A 159 5.54 -18.62 7.85
N GLU A 160 5.73 -18.06 6.65
CA GLU A 160 6.80 -18.43 5.72
C GLU A 160 7.83 -17.29 5.67
N PRO A 161 9.02 -17.46 6.28
CA PRO A 161 10.08 -16.47 6.21
C PRO A 161 10.54 -16.25 4.78
N ILE A 162 10.77 -14.99 4.42
CA ILE A 162 11.24 -14.63 3.08
C ILE A 162 12.76 -14.80 3.03
N ARG A 163 13.26 -15.64 2.12
CA ARG A 163 14.70 -15.85 1.93
C ARG A 163 15.28 -14.84 0.94
N ALA A 164 16.46 -14.33 1.28
CA ALA A 164 17.22 -13.39 0.46
C ALA A 164 17.42 -13.82 -1.01
N ALA A 165 17.68 -15.12 -1.23
CA ALA A 165 17.93 -15.67 -2.56
C ALA A 165 16.71 -15.58 -3.51
N GLU A 166 15.50 -15.46 -2.96
CA GLU A 166 14.25 -15.35 -3.74
C GLU A 166 13.93 -13.90 -4.13
N THR A 167 14.65 -12.95 -3.53
CA THR A 167 14.40 -11.50 -3.68
C THR A 167 15.26 -10.90 -4.80
N GLY A 168 16.15 -11.68 -5.40
CA GLY A 168 17.04 -11.25 -6.48
C GLY A 168 17.34 -12.34 -7.51
N ALA A 169 16.35 -12.75 -8.30
CA ALA A 169 16.54 -13.25 -9.67
C ALA A 169 15.18 -13.61 -10.29
N ALA A 170 14.74 -12.85 -11.29
CA ALA A 170 14.00 -13.47 -12.38
C ALA A 170 14.91 -14.55 -13.00
N PRO A 171 14.43 -15.77 -13.31
CA PRO A 171 15.25 -16.70 -14.07
C PRO A 171 15.51 -16.05 -15.42
N ALA A 172 16.78 -15.73 -15.68
CA ALA A 172 17.23 -15.38 -17.02
C ALA A 172 16.83 -16.54 -17.95
N PRO A 173 16.30 -16.28 -19.15
CA PRO A 173 16.09 -17.35 -20.12
C PRO A 173 17.45 -18.00 -20.40
N ASP A 174 17.46 -19.31 -20.22
CA ASP A 174 18.59 -20.22 -20.33
C ASP A 174 19.48 -19.87 -21.53
N ALA A 175 20.75 -19.59 -21.24
CA ALA A 175 21.77 -19.39 -22.25
C ALA A 175 22.13 -20.75 -22.86
N ALA A 176 21.61 -21.05 -24.05
CA ALA A 176 22.11 -22.15 -24.87
C ALA A 176 23.37 -21.72 -25.66
N PRO A 177 24.34 -22.63 -25.89
CA PRO A 177 25.72 -22.28 -26.20
C PRO A 177 25.99 -21.97 -27.67
N THR A 178 27.05 -21.18 -27.87
CA THR A 178 27.64 -20.71 -29.12
C THR A 178 28.12 -21.85 -30.04
N GLY A 179 27.83 -21.75 -31.35
CA GLY A 179 28.48 -22.50 -32.42
C GLY A 179 29.05 -21.54 -33.50
N PRO A 180 30.16 -21.87 -34.19
CA PRO A 180 30.95 -20.89 -34.92
C PRO A 180 30.57 -20.72 -36.41
N SER A 181 30.49 -19.44 -36.81
CA SER A 181 30.98 -18.82 -38.06
C SER A 181 31.08 -19.64 -39.35
N ALA A 182 30.34 -19.24 -40.41
CA ALA A 182 30.91 -18.68 -41.66
C ALA A 182 29.84 -18.50 -42.77
N LEU A 183 29.72 -17.27 -43.28
CA LEU A 183 29.94 -16.88 -44.70
C LEU A 183 29.30 -15.51 -44.97
N ALA A 184 30.15 -14.48 -44.95
CA ALA A 184 30.01 -13.24 -45.72
C ALA A 184 30.01 -13.58 -47.24
N GLU A 185 29.46 -12.85 -48.20
CA GLU A 185 29.09 -11.43 -48.42
C GLU A 185 28.39 -11.37 -49.83
N PRO A 186 28.20 -10.24 -50.56
CA PRO A 186 27.76 -8.86 -50.26
C PRO A 186 26.61 -8.39 -51.22
N VAL A 187 26.06 -7.18 -51.03
CA VAL A 187 25.87 -6.12 -52.07
C VAL A 187 25.09 -4.93 -51.48
N ASP A 188 25.72 -3.77 -51.62
CA ASP A 188 25.38 -2.39 -51.21
C ASP A 188 24.46 -1.68 -52.25
N PRO A 189 24.15 -0.36 -52.17
CA PRO A 189 23.32 0.35 -51.19
C PRO A 189 22.14 1.10 -51.87
N SER A 190 21.16 1.61 -51.11
CA SER A 190 20.29 2.69 -51.64
C SER A 190 19.79 3.63 -50.55
N PRO A 191 19.63 4.94 -50.85
CA PRO A 191 19.88 6.01 -49.90
C PRO A 191 18.61 6.65 -49.33
N ALA A 192 18.87 7.68 -48.52
CA ALA A 192 18.00 8.79 -48.15
C ALA A 192 17.28 8.66 -46.79
N ALA A 193 18.00 9.20 -45.81
CA ALA A 193 17.50 9.80 -44.59
C ALA A 193 16.24 10.66 -44.83
N GLY A 194 15.15 10.32 -44.14
CA GLY A 194 14.09 11.27 -43.79
C GLY A 194 14.42 11.95 -42.45
N PRO A 195 14.05 13.22 -42.23
CA PRO A 195 14.32 13.91 -40.98
C PRO A 195 13.49 13.30 -39.83
N ARG A 196 14.15 13.01 -38.70
CA ARG A 196 13.45 12.68 -37.45
C ARG A 196 12.68 13.91 -36.97
N PRO A 197 11.42 13.78 -36.51
CA PRO A 197 10.81 14.81 -35.70
C PRO A 197 11.56 14.91 -34.37
N THR A 198 12.21 16.05 -34.13
CA THR A 198 12.73 16.41 -32.81
C THR A 198 11.55 16.81 -31.92
N ASN A 199 11.14 15.95 -31.00
CA ASN A 199 10.25 16.38 -29.92
C ASN A 199 11.01 17.35 -29.00
N PRO A 200 10.47 18.54 -28.69
CA PRO A 200 11.03 19.41 -27.68
C PRO A 200 10.86 18.79 -26.28
N PRO A 201 11.71 19.14 -25.31
CA PRO A 201 11.57 18.66 -23.93
C PRO A 201 10.26 19.18 -23.34
N ALA A 202 9.44 18.26 -22.83
CA ALA A 202 8.21 18.57 -22.11
C ALA A 202 8.55 19.40 -20.85
N GLN A 203 8.27 20.70 -20.92
CA GLN A 203 8.25 21.56 -19.75
C GLN A 203 7.08 21.14 -18.86
N ARG A 204 7.37 20.56 -17.69
CA ARG A 204 6.37 20.39 -16.62
C ARG A 204 6.08 21.77 -16.02
N ALA A 205 5.04 22.42 -16.54
CA ALA A 205 4.41 23.55 -15.88
C ALA A 205 3.76 23.05 -14.58
N GLY A 206 4.20 23.58 -13.44
CA GLY A 206 3.54 23.37 -12.16
C GLY A 206 2.18 24.06 -12.15
N SER A 207 1.09 23.29 -12.13
CA SER A 207 -0.24 23.83 -11.89
C SER A 207 -0.40 24.13 -10.40
N ARG A 208 -0.20 25.40 -10.03
CA ARG A 208 -0.74 25.94 -8.78
C ARG A 208 -2.26 25.84 -8.87
N PHE A 209 -2.88 25.19 -7.89
CA PHE A 209 -4.33 25.07 -7.80
C PHE A 209 -4.92 26.47 -7.56
N GLU A 210 -5.38 27.14 -8.61
CA GLU A 210 -6.26 28.30 -8.48
C GLU A 210 -7.66 27.77 -8.16
N VAL A 211 -8.10 27.98 -6.91
CA VAL A 211 -9.47 27.67 -6.49
C VAL A 211 -10.40 28.64 -7.21
N SER A 212 -11.23 28.10 -8.10
CA SER A 212 -12.25 28.87 -8.83
C SER A 212 -13.22 29.53 -7.85
N GLU A 213 -13.58 30.79 -8.13
CA GLU A 213 -14.58 31.58 -7.39
C GLU A 213 -15.93 30.85 -7.24
N ALA A 214 -16.25 29.98 -8.21
CA ALA A 214 -17.42 29.10 -8.16
C ALA A 214 -17.32 28.01 -7.07
N ALA A 215 -16.12 27.49 -6.79
CA ALA A 215 -15.94 26.49 -5.73
C ALA A 215 -16.07 27.12 -4.33
N LEU A 216 -15.60 28.37 -4.17
CA LEU A 216 -15.73 29.11 -2.92
C LEU A 216 -17.19 29.45 -2.61
N THR A 217 -17.95 29.89 -3.63
CA THR A 217 -19.38 30.22 -3.46
C THR A 217 -20.21 28.98 -3.10
N ILE A 218 -19.93 27.82 -3.72
CA ILE A 218 -20.61 26.55 -3.38
C ILE A 218 -20.28 26.13 -1.95
N ALA A 219 -19.02 26.21 -1.52
CA ALA A 219 -18.62 25.87 -0.16
C ALA A 219 -19.28 26.77 0.89
N LEU A 220 -19.35 28.09 0.62
CA LEU A 220 -20.03 29.06 1.49
C LEU A 220 -21.52 28.76 1.61
N LEU A 221 -22.18 28.43 0.50
CA LEU A 221 -23.61 28.14 0.48
C LEU A 221 -23.93 26.86 1.27
N PHE A 222 -23.07 25.83 1.17
CA PHE A 222 -23.16 24.63 2.01
C PHE A 222 -23.01 24.92 3.50
N LEU A 223 -22.06 25.78 3.87
CA LEU A 223 -21.82 26.17 5.26
C LEU A 223 -23.03 26.91 5.84
N VAL A 224 -23.65 27.82 5.09
CA VAL A 224 -24.86 28.57 5.52
C VAL A 224 -26.04 27.62 5.74
N ILE A 225 -26.23 26.63 4.84
CA ILE A 225 -27.30 25.63 4.99
C ILE A 225 -27.07 24.77 6.23
N LEU A 226 -25.84 24.34 6.49
CA LEU A 226 -25.48 23.56 7.69
C LEU A 226 -25.75 24.34 8.98
N ILE A 227 -25.39 25.62 9.02
CA ILE A 227 -25.64 26.49 10.18
C ILE A 227 -27.15 26.70 10.36
N GLY A 228 -27.87 26.98 9.28
CA GLY A 228 -29.33 27.15 9.32
C GLY A 228 -30.07 25.89 9.81
N ALA A 229 -29.68 24.72 9.31
CA ALA A 229 -30.24 23.43 9.74
C ALA A 229 -29.89 23.09 11.20
N GLY A 230 -28.68 23.44 11.65
CA GLY A 230 -28.26 23.30 13.05
C GLY A 230 -29.05 24.22 14.00
N CYS A 231 -29.26 25.48 13.61
CA CYS A 231 -30.04 26.44 14.40
C CYS A 231 -31.54 26.06 14.46
N LEU A 232 -32.12 25.54 13.37
CA LEU A 232 -33.50 25.07 13.34
C LEU A 232 -33.70 23.83 14.23
N SER A 233 -32.69 22.94 14.27
CA SER A 233 -32.71 21.75 15.12
C SER A 233 -32.59 22.09 16.61
N LEU A 234 -31.87 23.16 16.96
CA LEU A 234 -31.74 23.62 18.35
C LEU A 234 -33.02 24.29 18.88
N PHE A 235 -33.81 24.92 18.00
CA PHE A 235 -35.06 25.59 18.36
C PHE A 235 -36.26 24.64 18.52
N LEU A 236 -36.18 23.42 18.00
CA LEU A 236 -37.21 22.38 18.12
C LEU A 236 -37.08 21.50 19.38
N ILE A 237 -36.04 21.74 20.19
CA ILE A 237 -35.70 20.94 21.39
C ILE A 237 -36.02 21.71 22.70
N VAL A 238 -36.52 22.94 22.60
CA VAL A 238 -36.99 23.77 23.74
C VAL A 238 -38.50 23.96 23.64
#